data_AF-A0A3C1THA8-F1
#
_entry.id   AF-A0A3C1THA8-F1
#
_cell.length_a   1.000
_cell.length_b   1.000
_cell.length_c   1.000
_cell.angle_alpha   90.00
_cell.angle_beta   90.00
_cell.angle_gamma   90.00
#
_symmetry.space_group_name_H-M   'P 1'
#
loop_
_entity.id
_entity.type
_entity.pdbx_description
1 polymer ?
#
loop_
_entity_poly.entity_id
_entity_poly.type
_entity_poly.pdbx_seq_one_letter_code
_entity_poly.pdbx_strand_id
1 'polypeptide(L)'
;MFKLPAQIPTLEDAVEVLTDYLEFECIKDGRISLLGEINKLLLSNDEVLVQGIEDETDQALAKTEEISQEIERRTKASDAYPFKLQRGGYSLEVVSSTTEYWVYVYLLLSTRLNMSAHKRHNDIDG
;
A
#
# COMPACT_ATOMS: atom_id res chain seq x y z
N MET A 1 -3.67 21.27 -12.16
CA MET A 1 -3.72 20.93 -10.72
C MET A 1 -3.66 19.41 -10.64
N PHE A 2 -2.52 18.87 -10.19
CA PHE A 2 -2.37 17.43 -9.98
C PHE A 2 -3.37 17.00 -8.91
N LYS A 3 -4.33 16.14 -9.26
CA LYS A 3 -5.26 15.53 -8.30
C LYS A 3 -4.72 14.14 -8.00
N LEU A 4 -4.42 13.88 -6.73
CA LEU A 4 -4.12 12.52 -6.27
C LEU A 4 -5.35 11.63 -6.49
N PRO A 5 -5.18 10.30 -6.66
CA PRO A 5 -6.30 9.40 -6.88
C PRO A 5 -7.27 9.53 -5.70
N ALA A 6 -8.53 9.81 -6.00
CA ALA A 6 -9.55 10.08 -4.98
C ALA A 6 -10.06 8.80 -4.28
N GLN A 7 -9.69 7.63 -4.78
CA GLN A 7 -10.11 6.35 -4.22
C GLN A 7 -9.05 5.83 -3.25
N ILE A 8 -9.45 5.81 -1.98
CA ILE A 8 -8.82 5.01 -0.93
C ILE A 8 -9.15 3.55 -1.28
N PRO A 9 -8.15 2.63 -1.29
CA PRO A 9 -8.40 1.23 -1.59
C PRO A 9 -9.30 0.58 -0.53
N THR A 10 -10.03 -0.45 -0.93
CA THR A 10 -10.83 -1.30 -0.02
C THR A 10 -10.06 -2.57 0.33
N LEU A 11 -10.46 -3.26 1.38
CA LEU A 11 -9.82 -4.53 1.76
C LEU A 11 -10.00 -5.67 0.73
N GLU A 12 -10.96 -5.51 -0.18
CA GLU A 12 -11.20 -6.44 -1.28
C GLU A 12 -10.22 -6.23 -2.44
N ASP A 13 -9.51 -5.09 -2.47
CA ASP A 13 -8.51 -4.82 -3.49
C ASP A 13 -7.32 -5.79 -3.41
N ALA A 14 -6.62 -5.91 -4.54
CA ALA A 14 -5.43 -6.73 -4.64
C ALA A 14 -4.35 -6.29 -3.64
N VAL A 15 -3.57 -7.25 -3.14
CA VAL A 15 -2.53 -7.03 -2.13
C VAL A 15 -1.50 -6.01 -2.61
N GLU A 16 -1.22 -5.97 -3.91
CA GLU A 16 -0.31 -5.01 -4.53
C GLU A 16 -0.84 -3.58 -4.42
N VAL A 17 -2.15 -3.37 -4.62
CA VAL A 17 -2.79 -2.05 -4.54
C VAL A 17 -2.79 -1.54 -3.10
N LEU A 18 -3.04 -2.43 -2.14
CA LEU A 18 -2.96 -2.15 -0.71
C LEU A 18 -1.52 -1.85 -0.29
N THR A 19 -0.55 -2.62 -0.79
CA THR A 19 0.87 -2.40 -0.52
C THR A 19 1.33 -1.03 -1.04
N ASP A 20 0.97 -0.68 -2.28
CA ASP A 20 1.30 0.61 -2.89
C ASP A 20 0.67 1.79 -2.12
N TYR A 21 -0.52 1.59 -1.55
CA TYR A 21 -1.17 2.59 -0.70
C TYR A 21 -0.44 2.78 0.62
N LEU A 22 -0.06 1.69 1.28
CA LEU A 22 0.67 1.74 2.55
C LEU A 22 2.09 2.29 2.38
N GLU A 23 2.75 1.98 1.26
CA GLU A 23 4.01 2.62 0.88
C GLU A 23 3.85 4.13 0.73
N PHE A 24 2.75 4.60 0.11
CA PHE A 24 2.43 6.02 0.00
C PHE A 24 2.18 6.68 1.36
N GLU A 25 1.38 6.07 2.24
CA GLU A 25 1.16 6.60 3.60
C GLU A 25 2.46 6.61 4.41
N CYS A 26 3.31 5.59 4.24
CA CYS A 26 4.64 5.54 4.84
C CYS A 26 5.56 6.66 4.35
N ILE A 27 5.49 7.04 3.06
CA ILE A 27 6.22 8.20 2.55
C ILE A 27 5.72 9.50 3.20
N LYS A 28 4.42 9.63 3.44
CA LYS A 28 3.82 10.83 4.03
C LYS A 28 4.22 11.01 5.50
N ASP A 29 4.14 9.93 6.27
CA ASP A 29 4.31 9.95 7.73
C ASP A 29 5.72 9.50 8.18
N GLY A 30 6.55 9.01 7.25
CA GLY A 30 7.90 8.46 7.46
C GLY A 30 7.91 7.04 8.07
N ARG A 31 6.89 6.72 8.87
CA ARG A 31 6.70 5.40 9.48
C ARG A 31 5.22 5.15 9.76
N ILE A 32 4.76 3.94 9.47
CA ILE A 32 3.38 3.51 9.74
C ILE A 32 3.31 2.14 10.42
N SER A 33 2.16 1.84 11.03
CA SER A 33 1.80 0.50 11.47
C SER A 33 0.84 -0.10 10.45
N LEU A 34 1.20 -1.25 9.86
CA LEU A 34 0.39 -1.89 8.82
C LEU A 34 -1.01 -2.22 9.34
N LEU A 35 -1.09 -2.89 10.50
CA LEU A 35 -2.35 -3.24 11.14
C LEU A 35 -3.18 -2.00 11.49
N GLY A 36 -2.52 -0.93 11.96
CA GLY A 36 -3.19 0.33 12.29
C GLY A 36 -3.84 0.98 11.07
N GLU A 37 -3.14 1.02 9.93
CA GLU A 37 -3.67 1.57 8.69
C GLU A 37 -4.77 0.69 8.09
N ILE A 38 -4.61 -0.63 8.13
CA ILE A 38 -5.65 -1.57 7.65
C ILE A 38 -6.94 -1.46 8.46
N ASN A 39 -6.83 -1.34 9.79
CA ASN A 39 -7.99 -1.11 10.64
C ASN A 39 -8.71 0.20 10.32
N LYS A 40 -8.00 1.24 9.87
CA LYS A 40 -8.65 2.47 9.39
C LYS A 40 -9.42 2.23 8.10
N LEU A 41 -8.92 1.38 7.19
CA LEU A 41 -9.63 1.02 5.96
C LEU A 41 -10.92 0.25 6.25
N LEU A 42 -10.90 -0.65 7.25
CA LEU A 42 -12.09 -1.34 7.75
C LEU A 42 -13.13 -0.36 8.27
N LEU A 43 -12.73 0.53 9.18
CA LEU A 43 -13.62 1.50 9.82
C LEU A 43 -14.15 2.57 8.85
N SER A 44 -13.49 2.77 7.71
CA SER A 44 -13.92 3.74 6.69
C SER A 44 -14.96 3.15 5.73
N ASN A 45 -15.11 1.83 5.70
CA ASN A 45 -16.13 1.13 4.93
C ASN A 45 -17.41 1.03 5.79
N ASP A 46 -18.18 2.11 5.83
CA ASP A 46 -19.46 2.22 6.58
C ASP A 46 -20.57 1.26 6.08
N GLU A 47 -20.29 0.40 5.09
CA GLU A 47 -21.19 -0.68 4.70
C GLU A 47 -20.95 -1.91 5.59
N VAL A 48 -21.67 -1.95 6.71
CA VAL A 48 -21.73 -3.10 7.61
C VAL A 48 -22.38 -4.30 6.90
N LEU A 49 -21.61 -5.02 6.09
CA LEU A 49 -21.95 -6.37 5.66
C LEU A 49 -21.74 -7.29 6.86
N VAL A 50 -22.78 -7.44 7.71
CA VAL A 50 -22.84 -8.49 8.73
C VAL A 50 -22.98 -9.84 8.02
N GLN A 51 -21.90 -10.33 7.42
CA GLN A 51 -21.76 -11.74 7.08
C GLN A 51 -21.12 -12.42 8.29
N GLY A 52 -21.90 -13.29 8.92
CA GLY A 52 -21.59 -13.79 10.25
C GLY A 52 -20.24 -14.49 10.39
N ILE A 53 -19.74 -14.40 11.63
CA ILE A 53 -18.81 -15.29 12.33
C ILE A 53 -17.31 -15.02 12.14
N GLU A 54 -16.84 -14.39 11.04
CA GLU A 54 -15.44 -13.94 10.98
C GLU A 54 -15.28 -12.58 11.70
N ASP A 55 -14.41 -12.52 12.69
CA ASP A 55 -14.05 -11.28 13.36
C ASP A 55 -13.31 -10.39 12.35
N GLU A 56 -13.72 -9.13 12.17
CA GLU A 56 -13.05 -8.16 11.30
C GLU A 56 -11.55 -8.05 11.62
N THR A 57 -11.19 -8.32 12.88
CA THR A 57 -9.81 -8.41 13.36
C THR A 57 -9.02 -9.53 12.66
N ASP A 58 -9.63 -10.69 12.43
CA ASP A 58 -8.98 -11.83 11.78
C ASP A 58 -8.72 -11.52 10.30
N GLN A 59 -9.66 -10.87 9.63
CA GLN A 59 -9.50 -10.42 8.25
C GLN A 59 -8.40 -9.35 8.11
N ALA A 60 -8.35 -8.40 9.05
CA ALA A 60 -7.28 -7.40 9.11
C ALA A 60 -5.90 -8.05 9.29
N LEU A 61 -5.80 -9.05 10.16
CA LEU A 61 -4.56 -9.77 10.43
C LEU A 61 -4.10 -10.56 9.19
N ALA A 62 -5.00 -11.30 8.56
CA ALA A 62 -4.69 -12.06 7.34
C ALA A 62 -4.18 -11.13 6.23
N LYS A 63 -4.86 -9.99 6.00
CA LYS A 63 -4.42 -8.99 5.01
C LYS A 63 -3.10 -8.34 5.38
N THR A 64 -2.87 -8.06 6.66
CA THR A 64 -1.58 -7.54 7.14
C THR A 64 -0.44 -8.50 6.81
N GLU A 65 -0.67 -9.80 6.98
CA GLU A 65 0.33 -10.83 6.71
C GLU A 65 0.62 -10.95 5.20
N GLU A 66 -0.42 -10.96 4.36
CA GLU A 66 -0.27 -10.95 2.89
C GLU A 66 0.57 -9.76 2.42
N ILE A 67 0.27 -8.56 2.93
CA ILE A 67 1.02 -7.33 2.61
C ILE A 67 2.46 -7.43 3.11
N SER A 68 2.68 -7.95 4.32
CA SER A 68 4.03 -8.14 4.86
C SER A 68 4.86 -9.06 3.97
N GLN A 69 4.26 -10.16 3.48
CA GLN A 69 4.92 -11.08 2.56
C GLN A 69 5.23 -10.43 1.21
N GLU A 70 4.32 -9.60 0.69
CA GLU A 70 4.54 -8.85 -0.55
C GLU A 70 5.69 -7.84 -0.41
N ILE A 71 5.76 -7.11 0.70
CA ILE A 71 6.86 -6.20 1.01
C ILE A 71 8.19 -6.95 1.12
N GLU A 72 8.21 -8.13 1.77
CA GLU A 72 9.40 -8.97 1.80
C GLU A 72 9.81 -9.45 0.40
N ARG A 73 8.84 -9.83 -0.45
CA ARG A 73 9.10 -10.25 -1.82
C ARG A 73 9.73 -9.11 -2.62
N ARG A 74 9.19 -7.88 -2.52
CA ARG A 74 9.74 -6.68 -3.17
C ARG A 74 11.14 -6.36 -2.66
N THR A 75 11.37 -6.48 -1.35
CA THR A 75 12.69 -6.30 -0.72
C THR A 75 13.71 -7.31 -1.24
N LYS A 76 13.32 -8.59 -1.41
CA LYS A 76 14.19 -9.64 -1.95
C LYS A 76 14.45 -9.47 -3.46
N ALA A 77 13.51 -8.86 -4.19
CA ALA A 77 13.62 -8.65 -5.63
C ALA A 77 14.47 -7.42 -6.01
N SER A 78 14.69 -6.48 -5.09
CA SER A 78 15.43 -5.24 -5.36
C SER A 78 16.23 -4.80 -4.14
N ASP A 79 17.55 -4.69 -4.32
CA ASP A 79 18.47 -4.14 -3.30
C ASP A 79 18.25 -2.64 -3.04
N ALA A 80 17.50 -1.96 -3.92
CA ALA A 80 17.20 -0.52 -3.83
C ALA A 80 15.78 -0.23 -3.34
N TYR A 81 15.05 -1.23 -2.86
CA TYR A 81 13.70 -1.04 -2.32
C TYR A 81 13.77 -0.17 -1.04
N PRO A 82 13.07 0.98 -0.97
CA PRO A 82 13.36 1.98 0.04
C PRO A 82 12.65 1.79 1.38
N PHE A 83 11.86 0.72 1.53
CA PHE A 83 11.10 0.44 2.74
C PHE A 83 11.65 -0.77 3.49
N LYS A 84 11.44 -0.77 4.80
CA LYS A 84 11.81 -1.89 5.66
C LYS A 84 10.73 -2.21 6.66
N LEU A 85 10.47 -3.51 6.78
CA LEU A 85 9.65 -4.05 7.85
C LEU A 85 10.42 -4.07 9.17
N GLN A 86 9.75 -3.62 10.22
CA GLN A 86 10.23 -3.54 11.59
C GLN A 86 9.21 -4.21 12.52
N ARG A 87 9.67 -4.60 13.73
CA ARG A 87 8.83 -5.22 14.77
C ARG A 87 8.09 -6.49 14.29
N GLY A 88 8.81 -7.37 13.59
CA GLY A 88 8.27 -8.65 13.14
C GLY A 88 7.25 -8.55 12.01
N GLY A 89 7.32 -7.51 11.18
CA GLY A 89 6.46 -7.35 9.99
C GLY A 89 5.35 -6.30 10.14
N TYR A 90 5.04 -5.84 11.36
CA TYR A 90 3.85 -5.00 11.59
C TYR A 90 4.06 -3.49 11.46
N SER A 91 5.29 -3.04 11.19
CA SER A 91 5.57 -1.63 10.95
C SER A 91 6.46 -1.44 9.74
N LEU A 92 6.13 -0.44 8.92
CA LEU A 92 6.87 -0.06 7.73
C LEU A 92 7.56 1.28 7.97
N GLU A 93 8.81 1.39 7.55
CA GLU A 93 9.64 2.58 7.71
C GLU A 93 10.45 2.85 6.44
N VAL A 94 10.64 4.13 6.11
CA VAL A 94 11.52 4.57 5.02
C VAL A 94 12.98 4.49 5.48
N VAL A 95 13.82 3.76 4.73
CA VAL A 95 15.21 3.47 5.12
C VAL A 95 16.21 4.49 4.57
N SER A 96 15.89 5.09 3.43
CA SER A 96 16.83 5.92 2.67
C SER A 96 16.09 7.04 1.96
N SER A 97 16.75 8.19 1.83
CA SER A 97 16.34 9.32 1.00
C SER A 97 17.29 9.54 -0.18
N THR A 98 17.89 8.45 -0.68
CA THR A 98 18.81 8.49 -1.83
C THR A 98 18.08 8.81 -3.14
N THR A 99 18.82 8.97 -4.24
CA THR A 99 18.22 9.24 -5.56
C THR A 99 17.26 8.11 -5.97
N GLU A 100 17.61 6.86 -5.69
CA GLU A 100 16.81 5.68 -5.96
C GLU A 100 15.47 5.72 -5.23
N TYR A 101 15.45 6.20 -3.99
CA TYR A 101 14.21 6.45 -3.24
C TYR A 101 13.30 7.41 -3.99
N TRP A 102 13.81 8.55 -4.43
CA TRP A 102 12.99 9.55 -5.14
C TRP A 102 12.50 9.05 -6.50
N VAL A 103 13.31 8.25 -7.21
CA VAL A 103 12.88 7.58 -8.44
C VAL A 103 11.76 6.58 -8.13
N TYR A 104 11.88 5.79 -7.06
CA TYR A 104 10.85 4.87 -6.62
C TYR A 104 9.55 5.61 -6.27
N VAL A 105 9.62 6.65 -5.44
CA VAL A 105 8.46 7.47 -5.06
C VAL A 105 7.79 8.06 -6.29
N TYR A 106 8.57 8.58 -7.24
CA TYR A 106 8.04 9.10 -8.49
C TYR A 106 7.30 8.02 -9.29
N LEU A 107 7.87 6.82 -9.41
CA LEU A 107 7.24 5.71 -10.12
C LEU A 107 5.96 5.24 -9.41
N LEU A 108 6.00 5.05 -8.09
CA LEU A 108 4.84 4.66 -7.27
C LEU A 108 3.68 5.66 -7.39
N LEU A 109 3.99 6.96 -7.34
CA LEU A 109 2.99 8.00 -7.55
C LEU A 109 2.47 7.98 -8.99
N SER A 110 3.34 7.77 -9.98
CA SER A 110 2.95 7.73 -11.39
C SER A 110 2.03 6.54 -11.69
N THR A 111 2.30 5.36 -11.14
CA THR A 111 1.44 4.17 -11.30
C THR A 111 0.10 4.36 -10.59
N ARG A 112 0.09 4.84 -9.34
CA ARG A 112 -1.17 5.15 -8.64
C ARG A 112 -1.99 6.23 -9.36
N LEU A 113 -1.35 7.23 -9.96
CA LEU A 113 -2.02 8.29 -10.71
C LEU A 113 -2.58 7.79 -12.05
N ASN A 114 -1.84 6.95 -12.78
CA ASN A 114 -2.26 6.47 -14.10
C ASN A 114 -3.36 5.41 -14.04
N MET A 115 -3.41 4.56 -13.02
CA MET A 115 -4.45 3.52 -12.91
C MET A 115 -5.87 4.06 -12.73
N SER A 116 -6.05 5.34 -12.42
CA SER A 116 -7.37 5.98 -12.26
C SER A 116 -7.97 6.55 -13.55
N ALA A 117 -7.21 6.60 -14.63
CA ALA A 117 -7.68 7.08 -15.92
C ALA A 117 -7.14 6.18 -17.00
N HIS A 118 -8.00 5.43 -17.70
CA HIS A 118 -7.68 4.69 -18.91
C HIS A 118 -7.00 5.61 -19.95
N LYS A 119 -5.71 5.83 -19.82
CA LYS A 119 -4.95 6.80 -20.59
C LYS A 119 -3.77 6.07 -21.20
N ARG A 120 -4.07 5.26 -22.23
CA ARG A 120 -3.04 4.72 -23.11
C ARG A 120 -2.24 5.88 -23.70
N HIS A 121 -0.94 5.90 -23.43
CA HIS A 121 -0.02 6.79 -24.12
C HIS A 121 1.04 5.93 -24.80
N ASN A 122 1.02 5.89 -26.14
CA ASN A 122 1.94 5.09 -26.96
C ASN A 122 1.99 3.59 -26.62
N ASP A 123 0.84 2.92 -26.56
CA ASP A 123 0.72 1.47 -26.28
C ASP A 123 1.32 0.98 -24.95
N ILE A 124 1.76 1.90 -24.09
CA ILE A 124 2.10 1.61 -22.70
C ILE A 124 0.79 1.73 -21.91
N ASP A 125 0.35 0.59 -21.37
CA ASP A 125 -0.74 0.58 -20.39
C ASP A 125 -0.20 1.10 -19.06
N GLY A 126 -0.83 2.15 -18.54
CA GLY A 126 -0.44 2.84 -17.31
C GLY A 126 -1.30 2.41 -16.13
#